data_AF-A0A970EZI9-F1
#
_entry.id   AF-A0A970EZI9-F1
#
_cell.length_a   1.000
_cell.length_b   1.000
_cell.length_c   1.000
_cell.angle_alpha   90.00
_cell.angle_beta   90.00
_cell.angle_gamma   90.00
#
_symmetry.space_group_name_H-M   'P 1'
#
loop_
_entity.id
_entity.type
_entity.pdbx_description
1 polymer ?
#
loop_
_entity_poly.entity_id
_entity_poly.type
_entity_poly.pdbx_seq_one_letter_code
_entity_poly.pdbx_strand_id
1 'polypeptide(L)'
;MKEEEVRLIDINLYGSIIFIFKIVISILLTYNDKLKLLNKKPLFNKENEKTITNISNFILLVIALVFVYTAYREYKINRTKGKINSTKVSFINLIVNEAQLILVIVITILPFIFPDDDEEQPNILIP
;
A
#
# COMPACT_ATOMS: atom_id res chain seq x y z
N MET A 1 -19.60 6.11 -22.37
CA MET A 1 -20.24 5.68 -21.09
C MET A 1 -19.96 4.22 -20.75
N LYS A 2 -20.26 3.23 -21.61
CA LYS A 2 -19.88 1.83 -21.36
C LYS A 2 -18.36 1.60 -21.44
N GLU A 3 -17.70 2.19 -22.44
CA GLU A 3 -16.24 2.13 -22.59
C GLU A 3 -15.48 2.72 -21.41
N GLU A 4 -16.06 3.75 -20.77
CA GLU A 4 -15.46 4.37 -19.58
C GLU A 4 -15.54 3.45 -18.37
N GLU A 5 -16.65 2.73 -18.18
CA GLU A 5 -16.77 1.71 -17.13
C GLU A 5 -15.79 0.55 -17.34
N VAL A 6 -15.68 0.06 -18.58
CA VAL A 6 -14.69 -0.99 -18.93
C VAL A 6 -13.28 -0.50 -18.63
N ARG A 7 -12.94 0.72 -19.03
CA ARG A 7 -11.61 1.29 -18.75
C ARG A 7 -11.33 1.44 -17.25
N LEU A 8 -12.31 1.81 -16.44
CA LEU A 8 -12.16 1.87 -14.99
C LEU A 8 -11.93 0.48 -14.39
N ILE A 9 -12.62 -0.53 -14.90
CA ILE A 9 -12.41 -1.93 -14.51
C ILE A 9 -10.99 -2.37 -14.87
N ASP A 10 -10.51 -2.06 -16.08
CA ASP A 10 -9.14 -2.39 -16.50
C ASP A 10 -8.09 -1.73 -15.61
N ILE A 11 -8.27 -0.44 -15.27
CA ILE A 11 -7.37 0.28 -14.35
C ILE A 11 -7.36 -0.39 -12.97
N ASN A 12 -8.52 -0.77 -12.44
CA ASN A 12 -8.61 -1.48 -11.17
C ASN A 12 -7.96 -2.87 -11.24
N LEU A 13 -8.07 -3.57 -12.36
CA LEU A 13 -7.44 -4.87 -12.58
C LEU A 13 -5.92 -4.74 -12.53
N TYR A 14 -5.34 -3.82 -13.30
CA TYR A 14 -3.90 -3.56 -13.28
C TYR A 14 -3.42 -3.09 -11.91
N GLY A 15 -4.15 -2.18 -11.26
CA GLY A 15 -3.84 -1.73 -9.90
C GLY A 15 -3.83 -2.87 -8.89
N SER A 16 -4.78 -3.80 -9.00
CA SER A 16 -4.86 -4.99 -8.14
C SER A 16 -3.66 -5.93 -8.33
N ILE A 17 -3.22 -6.14 -9.57
CA ILE A 17 -2.04 -6.95 -9.87
C ILE A 17 -0.79 -6.34 -9.21
N ILE A 18 -0.59 -5.02 -9.35
CA ILE A 18 0.55 -4.33 -8.73
C ILE A 18 0.44 -4.41 -7.19
N PHE A 19 -0.76 -4.27 -6.64
CA PHE A 19 -0.98 -4.42 -5.20
C PHE A 19 -0.61 -5.82 -4.68
N ILE A 20 -0.89 -6.87 -5.44
CA ILE A 20 -0.45 -8.24 -5.10
C ILE A 20 1.07 -8.33 -5.04
N PHE A 21 1.79 -7.76 -6.01
CA PHE A 21 3.26 -7.71 -5.95
C PHE A 21 3.77 -6.97 -4.70
N LYS A 22 3.10 -5.87 -4.31
CA LYS A 22 3.42 -5.17 -3.07
C LYS A 22 3.25 -6.05 -1.84
N ILE A 23 2.18 -6.86 -1.78
CA ILE A 23 1.97 -7.81 -0.68
C ILE A 23 3.13 -8.80 -0.60
N VAL A 24 3.61 -9.33 -1.73
CA VAL A 24 4.77 -10.23 -1.76
C VAL A 24 6.02 -9.56 -1.18
N ILE A 25 6.32 -8.31 -1.58
CA ILE A 25 7.45 -7.54 -1.02
C ILE A 25 7.29 -7.38 0.50
N SER A 26 6.07 -7.04 0.96
CA SER A 26 5.77 -6.90 2.38
C SER A 26 6.06 -8.18 3.16
N ILE A 27 5.67 -9.34 2.62
CA ILE A 27 5.92 -10.64 3.24
C ILE A 27 7.43 -10.91 3.33
N LEU A 28 8.19 -10.58 2.30
CA LEU A 28 9.65 -10.75 2.30
C LEU A 28 10.33 -9.87 3.36
N LEU A 29 9.88 -8.63 3.54
CA LEU A 29 10.37 -7.73 4.58
C LEU A 29 10.05 -8.27 5.97
N THR A 30 8.80 -8.68 6.23
CA THR A 30 8.41 -9.28 7.51
C THR A 30 9.19 -10.57 7.81
N TYR A 31 9.48 -11.37 6.79
CA TYR A 31 10.33 -12.55 6.96
C TYR A 31 11.79 -12.17 7.26
N ASN A 32 12.30 -11.08 6.69
CA ASN A 32 13.61 -10.53 7.03
C ASN A 32 13.70 -10.18 8.52
N ASP A 33 12.68 -9.51 9.06
CA ASP A 33 12.62 -9.17 10.49
C ASP A 33 12.59 -10.41 11.37
N LYS A 34 11.85 -11.44 10.97
CA LYS A 34 11.87 -12.73 11.65
C LYS A 34 13.29 -13.33 11.69
N LEU A 35 14.07 -13.23 10.62
CA LEU A 35 15.45 -13.73 10.60
C LEU A 35 16.35 -12.94 11.56
N LYS A 36 16.21 -11.61 11.60
CA LYS A 36 16.95 -10.76 12.54
C LYS A 36 16.66 -11.14 14.00
N LEU A 37 15.38 -11.29 14.35
CA LEU A 37 14.96 -11.68 15.70
C LEU A 37 15.47 -13.07 16.11
N LEU A 38 15.72 -13.95 15.15
CA LEU A 38 16.31 -15.27 15.36
C LEU A 38 17.85 -15.26 15.32
N ASN A 39 18.50 -14.09 15.22
CA ASN A 39 19.94 -13.94 15.02
C ASN A 39 20.48 -14.74 13.83
N LYS A 40 19.68 -14.88 12.77
CA LYS A 40 20.07 -15.53 11.52
C LYS A 40 20.48 -14.50 10.48
N LYS A 41 21.26 -14.92 9.48
CA LYS A 41 21.64 -14.07 8.34
C LYS A 41 20.36 -13.53 7.64
N PRO A 42 20.14 -12.21 7.60
CA PRO A 42 18.97 -11.63 6.96
C PRO A 42 19.05 -11.76 5.42
N LEU A 43 17.89 -11.70 4.76
CA LEU A 43 17.75 -11.61 3.30
C LEU A 43 18.24 -10.25 2.78
N PHE A 44 17.97 -9.18 3.52
CA PHE A 44 18.36 -7.81 3.18
C PHE A 44 19.23 -7.21 4.30
N ASN A 45 20.23 -6.41 3.92
CA ASN A 45 20.94 -5.56 4.88
C ASN A 45 20.06 -4.36 5.26
N LYS A 46 20.44 -3.64 6.33
CA LYS A 46 19.67 -2.52 6.87
C LYS A 46 19.37 -1.43 5.84
N GLU A 47 20.37 -1.06 5.03
CA GLU A 47 20.23 -0.01 4.00
C GLU A 47 19.30 -0.43 2.86
N ASN A 48 19.43 -1.65 2.35
CA ASN A 48 18.56 -2.15 1.28
C ASN A 48 17.14 -2.32 1.78
N GLU A 49 16.95 -2.80 3.00
CA GLU A 49 15.63 -2.96 3.60
C GLU A 49 14.91 -1.62 3.76
N LYS A 50 15.59 -0.59 4.27
CA LYS A 50 15.04 0.76 4.40
C LYS A 50 14.64 1.32 3.03
N THR A 51 15.52 1.16 2.04
CA THR A 51 15.27 1.60 0.66
C THR A 51 14.07 0.88 0.04
N ILE A 52 14.02 -0.46 0.15
CA ILE A 52 12.93 -1.28 -0.38
C ILE A 52 11.60 -0.91 0.30
N THR A 53 11.61 -0.71 1.62
CA THR A 53 10.43 -0.31 2.38
C THR A 53 9.90 1.05 1.92
N ASN A 54 10.78 2.03 1.77
CA ASN A 54 10.40 3.38 1.31
C ASN A 54 9.82 3.35 -0.11
N ILE A 55 10.46 2.62 -1.03
CA ILE A 55 9.96 2.47 -2.41
C ILE A 55 8.60 1.75 -2.40
N SER A 56 8.47 0.67 -1.62
CA SER A 56 7.22 -0.10 -1.51
C SER A 56 6.07 0.76 -0.97
N ASN A 57 6.32 1.59 0.05
CA ASN A 57 5.35 2.53 0.60
C ASN A 57 4.98 3.63 -0.39
N PHE A 58 5.96 4.15 -1.13
CA PHE A 58 5.69 5.12 -2.20
C PHE A 58 4.81 4.54 -3.32
N ILE A 59 5.09 3.31 -3.77
CA ILE A 59 4.26 2.60 -4.75
C ILE A 59 2.85 2.40 -4.19
N LEU A 60 2.72 2.01 -2.92
CA LEU A 60 1.42 1.85 -2.26
C LEU A 60 0.62 3.16 -2.25
N LEU A 61 1.27 4.30 -2.01
CA LEU A 61 0.63 5.61 -2.07
C LEU A 61 0.07 5.92 -3.46
N VAL A 62 0.84 5.64 -4.53
CA VAL A 62 0.38 5.82 -5.90
C VAL A 62 -0.84 4.93 -6.20
N ILE A 63 -0.82 3.66 -5.77
CA ILE A 63 -1.96 2.74 -5.95
C ILE A 63 -3.20 3.24 -5.21
N ALA A 64 -3.05 3.71 -3.96
CA ALA A 64 -4.15 4.22 -3.17
C ALA A 64 -4.81 5.45 -3.84
N LEU A 65 -4.00 6.36 -4.40
CA LEU A 65 -4.52 7.50 -5.17
C LEU A 65 -5.29 7.05 -6.41
N VAL A 66 -4.80 6.04 -7.13
CA VAL A 66 -5.51 5.47 -8.29
C VAL A 66 -6.85 4.88 -7.87
N PHE A 67 -6.92 4.14 -6.76
CA PHE A 67 -8.17 3.55 -6.28
C PHE A 67 -9.18 4.60 -5.80
N VAL A 68 -8.74 5.67 -5.14
CA VAL A 68 -9.62 6.81 -4.81
C VAL A 68 -10.16 7.44 -6.08
N TYR A 69 -9.31 7.65 -7.09
CA TYR A 69 -9.73 8.20 -8.38
C TYR A 69 -10.78 7.32 -9.06
N THR A 70 -10.56 6.01 -9.15
CA THR A 70 -11.52 5.10 -9.80
C THR A 70 -12.82 5.00 -9.01
N ALA A 71 -12.77 4.94 -7.68
CA ALA A 71 -13.96 4.94 -6.82
C ALA A 71 -14.78 6.22 -6.97
N TYR A 72 -14.13 7.39 -7.07
CA TYR A 72 -14.81 8.66 -7.32
C TYR A 72 -15.51 8.67 -8.69
N ARG A 73 -14.82 8.19 -9.74
CA ARG A 73 -15.39 8.12 -11.09
C ARG A 73 -16.57 7.16 -11.14
N GLU A 74 -16.47 6.00 -10.48
CA GLU A 74 -17.55 5.03 -10.37
C GLU A 74 -18.78 5.63 -9.67
N TYR A 75 -18.58 6.32 -8.54
CA TYR A 75 -19.65 7.02 -7.83
C TYR A 75 -20.35 8.05 -8.74
N LYS A 76 -19.58 8.87 -9.45
CA LYS A 76 -20.13 9.87 -10.38
C LYS A 76 -20.96 9.23 -11.48
N ILE A 77 -20.46 8.17 -12.11
CA ILE A 77 -21.17 7.45 -13.19
C ILE A 77 -22.47 6.85 -12.67
N ASN A 78 -22.45 6.17 -11.51
CA ASN A 78 -23.63 5.53 -10.94
C ASN A 78 -24.71 6.54 -10.54
N ARG A 79 -24.29 7.69 -9.98
CA ARG A 79 -25.17 8.80 -9.64
C ARG A 79 -25.84 9.40 -10.88
N THR A 80 -25.07 9.63 -11.95
CA THR A 80 -25.61 10.16 -13.21
C THR A 80 -26.60 9.20 -13.88
N LYS A 81 -26.43 7.88 -13.70
CA LYS A 81 -27.34 6.86 -14.26
C LYS A 81 -28.59 6.60 -13.41
N GLY A 82 -28.77 7.29 -12.27
CA GLY A 82 -29.94 7.13 -11.40
C GLY A 82 -30.04 5.75 -10.73
N LYS A 83 -28.95 4.97 -10.71
CA LYS A 83 -28.95 3.62 -10.11
C LYS A 83 -28.80 3.73 -8.60
N ILE A 84 -29.92 3.79 -7.87
CA ILE A 84 -29.93 4.07 -6.41
C ILE A 84 -29.04 3.09 -5.64
N ASN A 85 -29.17 1.79 -5.87
CA ASN A 85 -28.39 0.78 -5.14
C ASN A 85 -26.90 0.83 -5.49
N SER A 86 -26.54 0.90 -6.78
CA SER A 86 -25.15 1.01 -7.23
C SER A 86 -24.50 2.31 -6.74
N THR A 87 -25.26 3.41 -6.66
CA THR A 87 -24.78 4.69 -6.13
C THR A 87 -24.42 4.57 -4.65
N LYS A 88 -25.24 3.90 -3.84
CA LYS A 88 -24.93 3.66 -2.42
C LYS A 88 -23.66 2.81 -2.26
N VAL A 89 -23.53 1.73 -3.02
CA VAL A 89 -22.33 0.86 -2.96
C VAL A 89 -21.07 1.61 -3.36
N SER A 90 -21.09 2.31 -4.50
CA SER A 90 -19.95 3.11 -4.96
C SER A 90 -19.59 4.27 -4.03
N PHE A 91 -20.57 4.86 -3.33
CA PHE A 91 -20.31 5.86 -2.29
C PHE A 91 -19.58 5.27 -1.08
N ILE A 92 -20.03 4.11 -0.60
CA ILE A 92 -19.32 3.39 0.48
C ILE A 92 -17.90 3.03 0.03
N ASN A 93 -17.74 2.54 -1.21
CA ASN A 93 -16.44 2.22 -1.78
C ASN A 93 -15.51 3.46 -1.79
N LEU A 94 -16.04 4.63 -2.16
CA LEU A 94 -15.28 5.88 -2.12
C LEU A 94 -14.79 6.20 -0.69
N ILE A 95 -15.67 6.13 0.31
CA ILE A 95 -15.30 6.37 1.72
C ILE A 95 -14.21 5.39 2.19
N VAL A 96 -14.34 4.11 1.85
CA VAL A 96 -13.34 3.10 2.19
C VAL A 96 -11.98 3.42 1.57
N ASN A 97 -11.96 3.82 0.30
CA ASN A 97 -10.71 4.17 -0.38
C ASN A 97 -10.09 5.46 0.17
N GLU A 98 -10.88 6.46 0.55
CA GLU A 98 -10.38 7.66 1.24
C GLU A 98 -9.77 7.33 2.60
N ALA A 99 -10.43 6.51 3.41
CA ALA A 99 -9.89 6.05 4.69
C ALA A 99 -8.59 5.25 4.51
N GLN A 100 -8.54 4.37 3.50
CA GLN A 100 -7.33 3.63 3.14
C GLN A 100 -6.19 4.58 2.72
N LEU A 101 -6.48 5.62 1.94
CA LEU A 101 -5.47 6.61 1.54
C LEU A 101 -4.88 7.32 2.76
N ILE A 102 -5.70 7.73 3.73
CA ILE A 102 -5.23 8.35 4.97
C ILE A 102 -4.27 7.40 5.71
N LEU A 103 -4.63 6.13 5.85
CA LEU A 103 -3.77 5.13 6.49
C LEU A 103 -2.43 4.96 5.75
N VAL A 104 -2.45 4.91 4.42
CA VAL A 104 -1.24 4.81 3.60
C VAL A 104 -0.35 6.04 3.75
N ILE A 105 -0.93 7.24 3.81
CA ILE A 105 -0.20 8.49 4.07
C ILE A 105 0.51 8.40 5.43
N VAL A 106 -0.19 7.97 6.48
CA VAL A 106 0.41 7.81 7.82
C VAL A 106 1.59 6.83 7.78
N ILE A 107 1.41 5.64 7.23
CA ILE A 107 2.47 4.62 7.14
C ILE A 107 3.67 5.12 6.32
N THR A 108 3.42 5.91 5.27
CA THR A 108 4.49 6.47 4.43
C THR A 108 5.29 7.55 5.17
N ILE A 109 4.63 8.34 6.02
CA ILE A 109 5.26 9.46 6.74
C ILE A 109 5.93 9.03 8.05
N LEU A 110 5.41 7.98 8.71
CA LEU A 110 5.91 7.51 10.02
C LEU A 110 7.44 7.37 10.08
N PRO A 111 8.13 6.73 9.12
CA PRO A 111 9.59 6.59 9.14
C PRO A 111 10.38 7.90 9.02
N PHE A 112 9.75 8.98 8.54
CA PHE A 112 10.37 10.30 8.47
C PHE A 112 10.19 11.10 9.77
N ILE A 113 9.10 10.85 10.50
CA ILE A 113 8.84 11.47 11.80
C ILE A 113 9.60 10.74 12.91
N PHE A 114 9.60 9.40 12.86
CA PHE A 114 10.29 8.51 13.78
C PHE A 114 11.29 7.67 12.98
N PRO A 115 12.42 8.25 12.57
CA PRO A 115 13.48 7.45 11.97
C PRO A 115 13.96 6.43 13.02
N ASP A 116 14.04 5.15 12.63
CA ASP A 116 14.63 4.13 13.49
C ASP A 116 16.06 4.55 13.83
N ASP A 117 16.30 4.93 15.10
CA ASP A 117 17.63 5.22 15.61
C ASP A 117 18.52 3.98 15.37
N ASP A 118 19.77 4.23 15.03
CA ASP A 118 20.72 3.17 14.78
C ASP A 118 20.90 2.30 16.04
N GLU A 119 20.19 1.17 16.11
CA GLU A 119 20.53 0.11 17.05
C GLU A 119 21.97 -0.33 16.73
N GLU A 120 22.95 0.28 17.40
CA GLU A 120 24.22 -0.34 17.70
C GLU A 120 23.88 -1.73 18.24
N GLN A 121 24.10 -2.76 17.42
CA GLN A 121 24.01 -4.12 17.92
C GLN A 121 24.98 -4.21 19.10
N PRO A 122 24.52 -4.52 20.33
CA PRO A 122 25.43 -4.67 21.44
C PRO A 122 26.44 -5.72 21.03
N ASN A 123 27.71 -5.33 21.05
CA ASN A 123 28.83 -6.20 20.74
C ASN A 123 28.83 -7.30 21.82
N ILE A 124 28.09 -8.39 21.57
CA ILE A 124 28.07 -9.54 22.45
C ILE A 124 29.39 -10.26 22.19
N LEU A 125 30.44 -9.77 22.86
CA LEU A 125 31.67 -10.51 23.11
C LEU A 125 31.26 -11.78 23.85
N ILE A 126 31.10 -12.87 23.11
CA ILE A 126 30.99 -14.20 23.71
C ILE A 126 32.43 -14.59 24.10
N PRO A 127 32.72 -14.85 25.39
CA PRO A 127 34.04 -15.26 25.86
C PRO A 127 34.44 -16.66 25.35
#